data_AF-A0A2D9N2P1-F1
#
_entry.id   AF-A0A2D9N2P1-F1
#
_cell.length_a   1.000
_cell.length_b   1.000
_cell.length_c   1.000
_cell.angle_alpha   90.00
_cell.angle_beta   90.00
_cell.angle_gamma   90.00
#
_symmetry.space_group_name_H-M   'P 1'
#
loop_
_entity.id
_entity.type
_entity.pdbx_description
1 polymer ?
#
loop_
_entity_poly.entity_id
_entity_poly.type
_entity_poly.pdbx_seq_one_letter_code
_entity_poly.pdbx_strand_id
1 'polypeptide(L)'
;MGTHNQSIKFENRGPPRVGNNKHFNNIRWIKKYLKSCEDNEASFLQIRDWLNSNTRYGITSGALANVLGYHESFEKIEERYFTEDGKNKKETTWRLVE
;
A
#
# COMPACT_ATOMS: atom_id res chain seq x y z
N MET A 1 -21.57 9.40 -5.52
CA MET A 1 -21.60 8.38 -6.59
C MET A 1 -20.34 7.55 -6.47
N GLY A 2 -20.47 6.23 -6.32
CA GLY A 2 -19.44 5.35 -5.80
C GLY A 2 -18.23 5.18 -6.72
N THR A 3 -17.03 5.18 -6.11
CA THR A 3 -15.79 4.82 -6.76
C THR A 3 -15.79 3.31 -7.06
N HIS A 4 -15.82 2.95 -8.34
CA HIS A 4 -15.75 1.58 -8.80
C HIS A 4 -14.34 1.00 -8.55
N ASN A 5 -14.13 0.42 -7.37
CA ASN A 5 -12.97 -0.40 -7.08
C ASN A 5 -13.08 -1.72 -7.86
N GLN A 6 -12.46 -1.79 -9.04
CA GLN A 6 -12.39 -3.03 -9.81
C GLN A 6 -11.42 -4.02 -9.13
N SER A 7 -11.97 -4.99 -8.42
CA SER A 7 -11.21 -6.09 -7.83
C SER A 7 -10.79 -7.09 -8.92
N ILE A 8 -9.49 -7.41 -8.97
CA ILE A 8 -8.97 -8.40 -9.92
C ILE A 8 -9.24 -9.81 -9.38
N LYS A 9 -10.00 -10.61 -10.16
CA LYS A 9 -10.31 -12.02 -9.87
C LYS A 9 -9.03 -12.83 -9.64
N PHE A 10 -9.07 -13.74 -8.66
CA PHE A 10 -7.94 -14.55 -8.22
C PHE A 10 -7.28 -15.35 -9.36
N GLU A 11 -8.10 -15.80 -10.31
CA GLU A 11 -7.73 -16.61 -11.48
C GLU A 11 -6.85 -15.86 -12.48
N ASN A 12 -6.91 -14.52 -12.50
CA ASN A 12 -6.11 -13.68 -13.38
C ASN A 12 -4.75 -13.27 -12.76
N ARG A 13 -4.40 -13.81 -11.58
CA ARG A 13 -3.16 -13.46 -10.88
C ARG A 13 -2.03 -14.37 -11.35
N GLY A 14 -1.01 -13.80 -11.99
CA GLY A 14 0.16 -14.53 -12.50
C GLY A 14 0.94 -15.31 -11.42
N PRO A 15 1.77 -16.29 -11.82
CA PRO A 15 2.52 -17.15 -10.90
C PRO A 15 3.55 -16.36 -10.07
N PRO A 16 3.90 -16.83 -8.85
CA PRO A 16 4.95 -16.23 -8.04
C PRO A 16 6.30 -16.42 -8.72
N ARG A 17 6.98 -15.34 -9.08
CA ARG A 17 8.40 -15.40 -9.48
C ARG A 17 9.27 -15.26 -8.23
N VAL A 18 10.03 -16.29 -7.91
CA VAL A 18 10.97 -16.32 -6.78
C VAL A 18 12.25 -15.57 -7.17
N GLY A 19 12.43 -14.38 -6.62
CA GLY A 19 13.56 -13.47 -6.86
C GLY A 19 13.25 -12.04 -6.37
N ASN A 20 14.25 -11.15 -6.30
CA ASN A 20 14.14 -9.74 -5.86
C ASN A 20 13.05 -8.90 -6.56
N ASN A 21 12.39 -9.45 -7.58
CA ASN A 21 11.20 -8.91 -8.23
C ASN A 21 10.02 -8.65 -7.28
N LYS A 22 9.95 -9.28 -6.10
CA LYS A 22 8.86 -9.02 -5.15
C LYS A 22 8.87 -7.56 -4.66
N HIS A 23 10.05 -6.98 -4.42
CA HIS A 23 10.18 -5.59 -3.97
C HIS A 23 9.79 -4.61 -5.09
N PHE A 24 10.31 -4.81 -6.30
CA PHE A 24 9.93 -4.01 -7.48
C PHE A 24 8.45 -4.11 -7.83
N ASN A 25 7.85 -5.30 -7.73
CA ASN A 25 6.41 -5.47 -7.94
C ASN A 25 5.61 -4.73 -6.87
N ASN A 26 6.00 -4.80 -5.60
CA ASN A 26 5.33 -4.07 -4.54
C ASN A 26 5.37 -2.55 -4.78
N ILE A 27 6.55 -2.01 -5.14
CA ILE A 27 6.69 -0.59 -5.50
C ILE A 27 5.73 -0.24 -6.64
N ARG A 28 5.72 -1.03 -7.73
CA ARG A 28 4.82 -0.81 -8.87
C ARG A 28 3.34 -0.80 -8.46
N TRP A 29 2.92 -1.74 -7.61
CA TRP A 29 1.54 -1.82 -7.15
C TRP A 29 1.17 -0.66 -6.20
N ILE A 30 2.08 -0.26 -5.31
CA ILE A 30 1.89 0.90 -4.43
C ILE A 30 1.75 2.18 -5.27
N LYS A 31 2.66 2.40 -6.23
CA LYS A 31 2.58 3.53 -7.16
C LYS A 31 1.26 3.54 -7.92
N LYS A 32 0.80 2.38 -8.42
CA LYS A 32 -0.49 2.26 -9.11
C LYS A 32 -1.65 2.66 -8.20
N TYR A 33 -1.63 2.25 -6.94
CA TYR A 33 -2.70 2.57 -5.98
C TYR A 33 -2.68 4.06 -5.61
N LEU A 34 -1.53 4.61 -5.23
CA LEU A 34 -1.41 6.02 -4.87
C LEU A 34 -1.85 6.92 -6.04
N LYS A 35 -1.44 6.63 -7.29
CA LYS A 35 -1.91 7.36 -8.48
C LYS A 35 -3.43 7.32 -8.69
N SER A 36 -4.14 6.39 -8.06
CA SER A 36 -5.60 6.29 -8.13
C SER A 36 -6.32 6.99 -6.98
N CYS A 37 -5.58 7.44 -5.97
CA CYS A 37 -6.11 8.20 -4.84
C CYS A 37 -6.10 9.70 -5.14
N GLU A 38 -6.95 10.44 -4.41
CA GLU A 38 -6.88 11.90 -4.35
C GLU A 38 -5.52 12.33 -3.78
N ASP A 39 -4.93 13.39 -4.36
CA ASP A 39 -3.60 13.93 -4.02
C ASP A 39 -2.42 12.95 -4.10
N ASN A 40 -2.64 11.77 -4.67
CA ASN A 40 -1.72 10.63 -4.63
C ASN A 40 -1.37 10.15 -3.20
N GLU A 41 -2.34 10.26 -2.29
CA GLU A 41 -2.16 9.99 -0.87
C GLU A 41 -3.00 8.82 -0.38
N ALA A 42 -2.47 8.07 0.58
CA ALA A 42 -3.25 7.09 1.31
C ALA A 42 -2.62 6.79 2.68
N SER A 43 -3.45 6.35 3.62
CA SER A 43 -2.96 5.85 4.90
C SER A 43 -2.25 4.51 4.72
N PHE A 44 -1.30 4.21 5.61
CA PHE A 44 -0.55 2.96 5.60
C PHE A 44 -1.46 1.73 5.57
N LEU A 45 -2.56 1.76 6.33
CA LEU A 45 -3.53 0.66 6.38
C LEU A 45 -4.28 0.52 5.06
N GLN A 46 -4.70 1.64 4.47
CA GLN A 46 -5.38 1.64 3.16
C GLN A 46 -4.48 1.03 2.07
N ILE A 47 -3.20 1.41 2.02
CA ILE A 47 -2.22 0.85 1.07
C ILE A 47 -2.09 -0.67 1.28
N ARG A 48 -1.90 -1.10 2.52
CA ARG A 48 -1.76 -2.52 2.86
C ARG A 48 -3.00 -3.33 2.47
N ASP A 49 -4.18 -2.83 2.82
CA ASP A 49 -5.43 -3.54 2.63
C ASP A 49 -5.79 -3.62 1.13
N TRP A 50 -5.49 -2.56 0.37
CA TRP A 50 -5.60 -2.58 -1.09
C TRP A 50 -4.64 -3.59 -1.72
N LEU A 51 -3.36 -3.62 -1.32
CA LEU A 51 -2.39 -4.59 -1.82
C LEU A 51 -2.80 -6.03 -1.53
N ASN A 52 -3.26 -6.31 -0.31
CA ASN A 52 -3.71 -7.64 0.09
C ASN A 52 -4.97 -8.08 -0.66
N SER A 53 -5.85 -7.13 -1.00
CA SER A 53 -7.05 -7.40 -1.79
C SER A 53 -6.74 -7.63 -3.28
N ASN A 54 -5.72 -6.96 -3.82
CA ASN A 54 -5.43 -6.94 -5.26
C ASN A 54 -4.25 -7.83 -5.71
N THR A 55 -3.46 -8.36 -4.78
CA THR A 55 -2.31 -9.22 -5.10
C THR A 55 -2.49 -10.63 -4.52
N ARG A 56 -1.95 -11.66 -5.19
CA ARG A 56 -2.12 -13.06 -4.76
C ARG A 56 -1.52 -13.37 -3.39
N TYR A 57 -0.41 -12.71 -3.07
CA TYR A 57 0.39 -13.01 -1.88
C TYR A 57 0.38 -11.89 -0.83
N GLY A 58 -0.25 -10.76 -1.15
CA GLY A 58 -0.27 -9.61 -0.26
C GLY A 58 1.12 -9.08 0.10
N ILE A 59 1.13 -8.28 1.15
CA ILE A 59 2.31 -7.73 1.79
C ILE A 59 2.11 -7.73 3.31
N THR A 60 3.18 -8.03 4.05
CA THR A 60 3.19 -7.89 5.51
C THR A 60 3.42 -6.43 5.88
N SER A 61 2.95 -6.01 7.06
CA SER A 61 3.17 -4.64 7.54
C SER A 61 4.66 -4.27 7.57
N GLY A 62 5.54 -5.18 8.03
CA GLY A 62 6.98 -4.93 8.04
C GLY A 62 7.59 -4.75 6.65
N ALA A 63 7.17 -5.56 5.68
CA ALA A 63 7.63 -5.42 4.30
C ALA A 63 7.12 -4.12 3.66
N LEU A 64 5.87 -3.73 3.94
CA LEU A 64 5.32 -2.45 3.46
C LEU A 64 6.06 -1.27 4.08
N ALA A 65 6.31 -1.29 5.39
CA ALA A 65 7.05 -0.24 6.08
C ALA A 65 8.46 -0.06 5.51
N ASN A 66 9.16 -1.15 5.20
CA ASN A 66 10.45 -1.08 4.53
C ASN A 66 10.34 -0.47 3.12
N VAL A 67 9.38 -0.90 2.31
CA VAL A 67 9.21 -0.35 0.96
C VAL A 67 8.93 1.15 1.00
N LEU A 68 8.01 1.59 1.85
CA LEU A 68 7.65 3.00 1.98
C LEU A 68 8.79 3.82 2.60
N GLY A 69 9.50 3.29 3.59
CA GLY A 69 10.56 4.01 4.29
C GLY A 69 11.89 4.14 3.55
N TYR A 70 12.22 3.21 2.65
CA TYR A 70 13.50 3.21 1.93
C TYR A 70 13.43 3.71 0.50
N HIS A 71 12.23 3.77 -0.11
CA HIS A 71 12.10 4.09 -1.52
C HIS A 71 11.76 5.58 -1.72
N GLU A 72 12.60 6.29 -2.47
CA GLU A 72 12.54 7.76 -2.66
C GLU A 72 11.21 8.29 -3.21
N SER A 73 10.48 7.50 -3.99
CA SER A 73 9.18 7.93 -4.52
C SER A 73 8.07 8.03 -3.48
N PHE A 74 8.28 7.61 -2.23
CA PHE A 74 7.25 7.66 -1.19
C PHE A 74 7.67 8.59 -0.05
N GLU A 75 6.85 9.61 0.18
CA GLU A 75 7.06 10.56 1.26
C GLU A 75 6.01 10.34 2.35
N LYS A 76 6.44 10.32 3.62
CA LYS A 76 5.51 10.35 4.74
C LYS A 76 5.12 11.80 5.03
N ILE A 77 3.85 12.12 4.87
CA ILE A 77 3.34 13.50 5.00
C ILE A 77 2.59 13.76 6.30
N GLU A 78 2.02 12.73 6.92
CA GLU A 78 1.33 12.85 8.21
C GLU A 78 1.63 11.63 9.10
N GLU A 79 1.76 11.89 10.39
CA GLU A 79 1.80 10.86 11.43
C GLU A 79 0.88 11.28 12.57
N ARG A 80 -0.14 10.46 12.84
CA ARG A 80 -1.15 10.71 13.88
C ARG A 80 -1.14 9.60 14.91
N TYR A 81 -1.20 10.01 16.17
CA TYR A 81 -1.40 9.12 17.31
C TYR A 81 -2.82 9.31 17.84
N PHE A 82 -3.51 8.22 18.07
CA PHE A 82 -4.88 8.24 18.61
C PHE A 82 -5.13 7.01 19.47
N THR A 83 -6.11 7.09 20.35
CA THR A 83 -6.54 5.98 21.19
C THR A 83 -7.84 5.43 20.64
N GLU A 84 -7.86 4.13 20.34
CA GLU A 84 -9.06 3.40 19.89
C GLU A 84 -9.16 2.12 20.71
N ASP A 85 -10.34 1.85 21.29
CA ASP A 85 -10.58 0.73 22.21
C ASP A 85 -9.60 0.65 23.40
N GLY A 86 -9.20 1.82 23.93
CA GLY A 86 -8.23 1.91 25.02
C GLY A 86 -6.80 1.55 24.62
N LYS A 87 -6.52 1.36 23.33
CA LYS A 87 -5.18 1.07 22.80
C LYS A 87 -4.65 2.27 22.03
N ASN A 88 -3.40 2.63 22.30
CA ASN A 88 -2.69 3.64 21.51
C ASN A 88 -2.36 3.08 20.13
N LYS A 89 -2.88 3.73 19.10
CA LYS A 89 -2.67 3.43 17.70
C LYS A 89 -1.90 4.56 17.04
N LYS A 90 -1.23 4.20 15.95
CA LYS A 90 -0.48 5.10 15.10
C LYS A 90 -0.96 4.89 13.67
N GLU A 91 -1.29 5.98 13.00
CA GLU A 91 -1.56 6.02 11.57
C GLU A 91 -0.58 6.96 10.89
N THR A 92 -0.13 6.58 9.69
CA THR A 92 0.76 7.40 8.87
C THR A 92 0.19 7.50 7.49
N THR A 93 0.21 8.71 6.93
CA THR A 93 -0.21 8.98 5.55
C THR A 93 1.03 9.11 4.67
N TRP A 94 0.96 8.48 3.50
CA TRP A 94 2.06 8.44 2.54
C TRP A 94 1.60 9.00 1.20
N ARG A 95 2.47 9.78 0.57
CA ARG A 95 2.28 10.43 -0.73
C ARG A 95 3.28 9.88 -1.75
N LEU A 96 2.85 9.79 -3.00
CA LEU A 96 3.74 9.56 -4.14
C LEU A 96 4.35 10.90 -4.62
N VAL A 97 5.68 10.98 -4.68
CA VAL A 97 6.42 12.23 -4.98
C VAL A 97 7.32 12.15 -6.23
N GLU A 98 6.85 11.51 -7.30
CA GLU A 98 7.63 11.33 -8.56
C GLU A 98 8.10 12.62 -9.22
#